data_AF-A0A524JZP1-F1
#
_entry.id   AF-A0A524JZP1-F1
#
_cell.length_a   1.000
_cell.length_b   1.000
_cell.length_c   1.000
_cell.angle_alpha   90.00
_cell.angle_beta   90.00
_cell.angle_gamma   90.00
#
_symmetry.space_group_name_H-M   'P 1'
#
loop_
_entity.id
_entity.type
_entity.pdbx_description
1 polymer ?
#
loop_
_entity_poly.entity_id
_entity_poly.type
_entity_poly.pdbx_seq_one_letter_code
_entity_poly.pdbx_strand_id
1 'polypeptide(L)'
;MTVSKEKKDWDDLQGLTDAEVSERLALDGYNELPDAKKRTVFAILWEVVREPMFILLLACGALYLILGDPEEALMLLGFVVVVIGITLYQENKTEKALDALRELSSPRALVIRNGVQLRVAGRDV
;
A
#
# COMPACT_ATOMS: atom_id res chain seq x y z
N MET A 1 10.33 -27.44 40.36
CA MET A 1 9.60 -26.26 40.87
C MET A 1 8.81 -25.69 39.72
N THR A 2 7.50 -25.78 39.85
CA THR A 2 6.45 -25.44 38.90
C THR A 2 6.45 -23.95 38.56
N VAL A 3 6.48 -23.63 37.26
CA VAL A 3 6.26 -22.27 36.76
C VAL A 3 4.83 -21.86 37.14
N SER A 4 4.74 -20.93 38.09
CA SER A 4 3.49 -20.29 38.50
C SER A 4 2.84 -19.65 37.28
N LYS A 5 1.67 -20.15 36.87
CA LYS A 5 0.85 -19.48 35.85
C LYS A 5 0.35 -18.18 36.46
N GLU A 6 0.88 -17.05 36.03
CA GLU A 6 0.27 -15.74 36.27
C GLU A 6 -1.18 -15.78 35.79
N LYS A 7 -2.13 -15.59 36.71
CA LYS A 7 -3.55 -15.50 36.43
C LYS A 7 -3.78 -14.18 35.69
N LYS A 8 -4.11 -14.25 34.41
CA LYS A 8 -4.27 -13.07 33.55
C LYS A 8 -5.64 -12.46 33.85
N ASP A 9 -5.68 -11.16 34.11
CA ASP A 9 -6.85 -10.36 34.54
C ASP A 9 -8.08 -10.39 33.59
N TRP A 10 -7.97 -11.14 32.49
CA TRP A 10 -8.97 -11.25 31.42
C TRP A 10 -9.75 -12.58 31.48
N ASP A 11 -9.45 -13.47 32.43
CA ASP A 11 -10.13 -14.77 32.59
C ASP A 11 -11.62 -14.62 32.98
N ASP A 12 -12.04 -13.44 33.49
CA ASP A 12 -13.42 -13.15 33.91
C ASP A 12 -14.22 -12.33 32.88
N LEU A 13 -13.63 -12.03 31.72
CA LEU A 13 -14.32 -11.32 30.65
C LEU A 13 -15.15 -12.27 29.80
N GLN A 14 -16.43 -11.95 29.61
CA GLN A 14 -17.30 -12.64 28.65
C GLN A 14 -17.08 -12.17 27.20
N GLY A 15 -16.45 -11.01 26.98
CA GLY A 15 -16.29 -10.46 25.63
C GLY A 15 -17.64 -10.19 24.94
N LEU A 16 -17.61 -10.01 23.61
CA LEU A 16 -18.81 -9.78 22.81
C LEU A 16 -19.47 -11.10 22.41
N THR A 17 -20.79 -11.07 22.21
CA THR A 17 -21.52 -12.18 21.60
C THR A 17 -21.35 -12.19 20.07
N ASP A 18 -21.51 -13.35 19.44
CA ASP A 18 -21.41 -13.45 17.97
C ASP A 18 -22.47 -12.58 17.25
N ALA A 19 -23.62 -12.36 17.89
CA ALA A 19 -24.67 -11.48 17.39
C ALA A 19 -24.22 -10.01 17.38
N GLU A 20 -23.65 -9.52 18.49
CA GLU A 20 -23.14 -8.15 18.60
C GLU A 20 -21.95 -7.90 17.67
N VAL A 21 -21.10 -8.92 17.48
CA VAL A 21 -19.99 -8.84 16.52
C VAL A 21 -20.51 -8.72 15.09
N SER A 22 -21.51 -9.53 14.73
CA SER A 22 -22.12 -9.49 13.39
C SER A 22 -22.82 -8.15 13.13
N GLU A 23 -23.50 -7.61 14.14
CA GLU A 23 -24.14 -6.29 14.06
C GLU A 23 -23.10 -5.18 13.91
N ARG A 24 -22.01 -5.20 14.68
CA ARG A 24 -20.93 -4.21 14.58
C ARG A 24 -20.18 -4.29 13.26
N LEU A 25 -19.87 -5.49 12.77
CA LEU A 25 -19.25 -5.65 11.44
C LEU A 25 -20.16 -5.12 10.32
N ALA A 26 -21.48 -5.22 10.48
CA ALA A 26 -22.43 -4.66 9.51
C ALA A 26 -22.52 -3.12 9.58
N LEU A 27 -22.31 -2.53 10.76
CA LEU A 27 -22.36 -1.08 10.97
C LEU A 27 -21.04 -0.38 10.65
N ASP A 28 -19.93 -0.93 11.13
CA ASP A 28 -18.61 -0.30 11.11
C ASP A 28 -17.73 -0.84 9.96
N GLY A 29 -18.07 -2.02 9.41
CA GLY A 29 -17.26 -2.70 8.40
C GLY A 29 -16.07 -3.46 8.99
N TYR A 30 -15.28 -4.09 8.12
CA TYR A 30 -14.07 -4.81 8.52
C TYR A 30 -12.96 -3.86 8.96
N ASN A 31 -12.13 -4.32 9.90
CA ASN A 31 -10.93 -3.61 10.34
C ASN A 31 -9.79 -3.75 9.30
N GLU A 32 -10.04 -3.26 8.09
CA GLU A 32 -9.09 -3.24 6.98
C GLU A 32 -8.71 -1.79 6.67
N LEU A 33 -7.41 -1.56 6.45
CA LEU A 33 -6.96 -0.27 5.95
C LEU A 33 -7.46 -0.13 4.51
N PRO A 34 -8.02 1.02 4.11
CA PRO A 34 -8.44 1.24 2.73
C PRO A 34 -7.28 0.91 1.80
N ASP A 35 -7.57 0.14 0.74
CA ASP A 35 -6.56 -0.20 -0.25
C ASP A 35 -5.93 1.09 -0.78
N ALA A 36 -4.59 1.13 -0.74
CA ALA A 36 -3.85 2.18 -1.42
C ALA A 36 -4.27 2.07 -2.89
N LYS A 37 -5.05 3.04 -3.37
CA LYS A 37 -5.51 3.05 -4.76
C LYS A 37 -4.30 2.86 -5.65
N LYS A 38 -4.25 1.74 -6.37
CA LYS A 38 -3.20 1.44 -7.35
C LYS A 38 -2.98 2.66 -8.20
N ARG A 39 -1.75 3.19 -8.21
CA ARG A 39 -1.47 4.41 -8.95
C ARG A 39 -1.68 4.10 -10.43
N THR A 40 -2.65 4.78 -11.06
CA THR A 40 -2.90 4.59 -12.49
C THR A 40 -1.75 5.16 -13.30
N VAL A 41 -1.46 4.57 -14.46
CA VAL A 41 -0.41 5.06 -15.37
C VAL A 41 -0.58 6.55 -15.69
N PHE A 42 -1.83 7.00 -15.84
CA PHE A 42 -2.14 8.41 -16.06
C PHE A 42 -1.79 9.31 -14.88
N ALA A 43 -2.05 8.85 -13.64
CA ALA A 43 -1.69 9.59 -12.43
C ALA A 43 -0.17 9.74 -12.30
N ILE A 44 0.59 8.67 -12.60
CA ILE A 44 2.06 8.69 -12.56
C ILE A 44 2.61 9.65 -13.63
N LEU A 45 2.06 9.62 -14.84
CA LEU A 45 2.47 10.53 -15.90
C LEU A 45 2.23 12.00 -15.52
N TRP A 46 1.09 12.31 -14.89
CA TRP A 46 0.78 13.66 -14.43
C TRP A 46 1.71 14.15 -13.32
N GLU A 47 2.12 13.24 -12.43
CA GLU A 47 3.09 13.53 -11.38
C GLU A 47 4.47 13.85 -11.99
N VAL A 48 4.95 13.04 -12.94
CA VAL A 48 6.21 13.25 -13.66
C VAL A 48 6.24 14.59 -14.39
N VAL A 49 5.16 14.97 -15.09
CA VAL A 49 5.08 16.24 -15.83
C VAL A 49 5.16 17.46 -14.88
N ARG A 50 4.72 17.31 -13.63
CA ARG A 50 4.80 18.37 -12.61
C ARG A 50 6.16 18.48 -11.95
N GLU A 51 7.05 17.52 -12.13
CA GLU A 51 8.38 17.58 -11.54
C GLU A 51 9.23 18.65 -12.23
N PRO A 52 9.88 19.54 -11.46
CA PRO A 52 10.75 20.58 -12.02
C PRO A 52 11.85 20.04 -12.94
N MET A 53 12.36 18.85 -12.63
CA MET A 53 13.39 18.18 -13.42
C MET A 53 12.90 17.78 -14.81
N PHE A 54 11.64 17.34 -14.93
CA PHE A 54 11.05 16.97 -16.22
C PHE A 54 10.83 18.20 -17.11
N ILE A 55 10.32 19.28 -16.52
CA ILE A 55 10.16 20.57 -17.21
C ILE A 55 11.51 21.09 -17.70
N LEU A 56 12.56 20.97 -16.88
CA LEU A 56 13.92 21.32 -17.27
C LEU A 56 14.40 20.50 -18.47
N LEU A 57 14.13 19.19 -18.50
CA LEU A 57 14.48 18.34 -19.64
C LEU A 57 13.73 18.74 -20.91
N LEU A 58 12.44 19.06 -20.82
CA LEU A 58 11.68 19.57 -21.96
C LEU A 58 12.26 20.90 -22.47
N ALA A 59 12.68 21.80 -21.56
CA ALA A 59 13.35 23.03 -21.93
C ALA A 59 14.68 22.76 -22.65
N CYS A 60 15.51 21.84 -22.14
CA CYS A 60 16.74 21.43 -22.82
C CYS A 60 16.48 20.81 -24.21
N GLY A 61 15.48 19.93 -24.33
CA GLY A 61 15.08 19.35 -25.62
C GLY A 61 14.63 20.42 -26.62
N ALA A 62 13.86 21.41 -26.17
CA ALA A 62 13.46 22.55 -26.99
C ALA A 62 14.66 23.41 -27.40
N LEU A 63 15.64 23.62 -26.52
CA LEU A 63 16.88 24.33 -26.85
C LEU A 63 17.66 23.60 -27.95
N TYR A 64 17.84 22.28 -27.86
CA TYR A 64 18.52 21.50 -28.91
C TYR A 64 17.81 21.60 -30.27
N LEU A 65 16.48 21.61 -30.28
CA LEU A 65 15.71 21.82 -31.52
C LEU A 65 15.95 23.21 -32.12
N ILE A 66 16.04 24.25 -31.29
CA ILE A 66 16.34 25.62 -31.75
C ILE A 66 17.78 25.72 -32.26
N LEU A 67 18.72 25.01 -31.65
CA LEU A 67 20.12 24.94 -32.09
C LEU A 67 20.28 24.18 -33.42
N GLY A 68 19.27 23.41 -33.83
CA GLY A 68 19.28 22.64 -35.07
C GLY A 68 19.82 21.23 -34.92
N ASP A 69 19.88 20.71 -33.69
CA ASP A 69 20.38 19.37 -33.36
C ASP A 69 19.25 18.42 -32.94
N PRO A 70 18.38 17.98 -33.88
CA PRO A 70 17.24 17.12 -33.55
C PRO A 70 17.65 15.72 -33.08
N GLU A 71 18.84 15.24 -33.48
CA GLU A 71 19.37 13.94 -33.05
C GLU A 71 19.57 13.91 -31.52
N GLU A 72 20.13 14.98 -30.96
CA GLU A 72 20.37 15.06 -29.52
C GLU A 72 19.08 15.28 -28.72
N ALA A 73 18.14 16.07 -29.26
CA ALA A 73 16.81 16.20 -28.69
C ALA A 73 16.08 14.83 -28.64
N LEU A 74 16.17 14.05 -29.72
CA LEU A 74 15.57 12.71 -29.80
C LEU A 74 16.24 11.72 -28.86
N MET A 75 17.57 11.74 -28.76
CA MET A 75 18.31 10.88 -27.83
C MET A 75 17.91 11.16 -26.38
N LEU A 76 17.84 12.44 -25.99
CA LEU A 76 17.40 12.87 -24.66
C LEU A 76 15.96 12.41 -24.37
N LEU A 77 15.02 12.67 -25.28
CA LEU A 77 13.63 12.24 -25.11
C LEU A 77 13.50 10.70 -25.06
N GLY A 78 14.31 9.97 -25.83
CA GLY A 78 14.39 8.52 -25.77
C GLY A 78 14.79 8.01 -24.39
N PHE A 79 15.84 8.58 -23.80
CA PHE A 79 16.26 8.24 -22.44
C PHE A 79 15.16 8.50 -21.40
N VAL A 80 14.45 9.61 -21.52
CA VAL A 80 13.32 9.94 -20.64
C VAL A 80 12.24 8.86 -20.68
N VAL A 81 11.85 8.43 -21.89
CA VAL A 81 10.84 7.38 -22.06
C VAL A 81 11.30 6.07 -21.42
N VAL A 82 12.58 5.70 -21.59
CA VAL A 82 13.14 4.49 -20.97
C VAL A 82 13.12 4.60 -19.45
N VAL A 83 13.55 5.73 -18.88
CA VAL A 83 13.55 5.96 -17.42
C VAL A 83 12.13 5.89 -16.86
N ILE A 84 11.16 6.55 -17.49
CA ILE A 84 9.75 6.49 -17.09
C ILE A 84 9.23 5.05 -17.14
N GLY A 85 9.53 4.30 -18.20
CA GLY A 85 9.15 2.89 -18.32
C GLY A 85 9.73 2.03 -17.19
N ILE A 86 11.00 2.25 -16.85
CA ILE A 86 11.66 1.58 -15.71
C ILE A 86 10.96 1.95 -14.40
N THR A 87 10.64 3.22 -14.16
CA THR A 87 9.95 3.69 -12.95
C THR A 87 8.57 3.04 -12.82
N LEU A 88 7.78 2.99 -13.91
CA LEU A 88 6.48 2.32 -13.92
C LEU A 88 6.58 0.83 -13.60
N TYR A 89 7.62 0.15 -14.09
CA TYR A 89 7.88 -1.24 -13.78
C TYR A 89 8.27 -1.44 -12.30
N GLN A 90 9.12 -0.56 -11.76
CA GLN A 90 9.54 -0.61 -10.36
C GLN A 90 8.38 -0.35 -9.39
N GLU A 91 7.50 0.61 -9.70
CA GLU A 91 6.33 0.93 -8.88
C GLU A 91 5.41 -0.28 -8.73
N ASN A 92 5.07 -0.93 -9.86
CA ASN A 92 4.26 -2.15 -9.86
C ASN A 92 4.89 -3.30 -9.07
N LYS A 93 6.22 -3.41 -9.10
CA LYS A 93 6.93 -4.45 -8.35
C LYS A 93 6.91 -4.16 -6.85
N THR A 94 7.05 -2.90 -6.46
CA THR A 94 7.01 -2.46 -5.07
C THR A 94 5.61 -2.61 -4.48
N GLU A 95 4.56 -2.19 -5.20
CA GLU A 95 3.17 -2.42 -4.78
C GLU A 95 2.91 -3.92 -4.53
N LYS A 96 3.29 -4.79 -5.47
CA LYS A 96 3.14 -6.26 -5.30
C LYS A 96 3.90 -6.81 -4.09
N ALA A 97 5.09 -6.29 -3.81
CA ALA A 97 5.86 -6.72 -2.64
C ALA A 97 5.19 -6.28 -1.34
N LEU A 98 4.66 -5.05 -1.29
CA LEU A 98 3.88 -4.54 -0.17
C LEU A 98 2.59 -5.33 0.06
N ASP A 99 1.86 -5.66 -1.01
CA ASP A 99 0.66 -6.49 -0.95
C ASP A 99 0.98 -7.88 -0.38
N ALA A 100 2.04 -8.52 -0.88
CA ALA A 100 2.48 -9.82 -0.36
C ALA A 100 2.90 -9.76 1.12
N LEU A 101 3.57 -8.68 1.54
CA LEU A 101 3.91 -8.47 2.95
C LEU A 101 2.67 -8.25 3.81
N ARG A 102 1.65 -7.54 3.31
CA ARG A 102 0.35 -7.36 3.98
C ARG A 102 -0.37 -8.71 4.15
N GLU A 103 -0.43 -9.53 3.10
CA GLU A 103 -1.03 -10.86 3.17
C GLU A 103 -0.32 -11.78 4.16
N LEU A 104 1.02 -11.85 4.10
CA LEU A 104 1.82 -12.66 5.02
C LEU A 104 1.70 -12.18 6.48
N SER A 105 1.50 -10.89 6.68
CA SER A 105 1.41 -10.27 7.99
C SER A 105 -0.01 -10.18 8.52
N SER A 106 -1.03 -10.74 7.83
CA SER A 106 -2.45 -10.69 8.25
C SER A 106 -2.54 -10.92 9.77
N PRO A 107 -2.69 -9.86 10.57
CA PRO A 107 -2.42 -9.95 11.99
C PRO A 107 -3.47 -10.88 12.58
N ARG A 108 -3.11 -12.00 13.19
CA ARG A 108 -4.09 -12.78 13.94
C ARG A 108 -4.24 -12.16 15.32
N ALA A 109 -5.45 -11.70 15.62
CA ALA A 109 -5.77 -11.15 16.91
C ALA A 109 -6.31 -12.25 17.83
N LEU A 110 -5.92 -12.21 19.10
CA LEU A 110 -6.56 -12.99 20.14
C LEU A 110 -7.69 -12.13 20.72
N VAL A 111 -8.92 -12.59 20.56
CA VAL A 111 -10.12 -11.91 21.08
C VAL A 111 -10.86 -12.85 22.01
N ILE A 112 -11.70 -12.29 22.88
CA ILE A 112 -12.62 -13.04 23.73
C ILE A 112 -14.03 -12.81 23.18
N ARG A 113 -14.73 -13.88 22.78
CA ARG A 113 -16.15 -13.85 22.41
C ARG A 113 -16.89 -14.97 23.12
N ASN A 114 -18.09 -14.69 23.61
CA ASN A 114 -18.89 -15.61 24.43
C ASN A 114 -18.10 -16.29 25.58
N GLY A 115 -17.16 -15.56 26.19
CA GLY A 115 -16.30 -16.03 27.29
C GLY A 115 -15.18 -16.97 26.86
N VAL A 116 -14.97 -17.17 25.55
CA VAL A 116 -13.95 -18.06 25.01
C VAL A 116 -12.88 -17.25 24.29
N GLN A 117 -11.61 -17.53 24.58
CA GLN A 117 -10.49 -16.97 23.83
C GLN A 117 -10.38 -17.66 22.47
N LEU A 118 -10.40 -16.86 21.40
CA LEU A 118 -10.37 -17.32 20.02
C LEU A 118 -9.45 -16.44 19.17
N ARG A 119 -8.74 -17.08 18.23
CA ARG A 119 -7.89 -16.39 17.26
C ARG A 119 -8.68 -16.12 15.99
N VAL A 120 -8.88 -14.85 15.66
CA VAL A 120 -9.54 -14.38 14.44
C VAL A 120 -8.55 -13.66 13.55
N ALA A 121 -8.89 -13.48 12.26
CA ALA A 121 -8.11 -12.60 11.40
C ALA A 121 -8.26 -11.14 11.89
N GLY A 122 -7.23 -10.33 11.74
CA GLY A 122 -7.17 -8.96 12.25
C GLY A 122 -8.24 -8.04 11.66
N ARG A 123 -8.71 -8.37 10.46
CA ARG A 123 -9.85 -7.73 9.80
C ARG A 123 -11.19 -8.01 10.47
N ASP A 124 -11.30 -9.16 11.14
CA ASP A 124 -12.52 -9.68 11.75
C ASP A 124 -12.56 -9.40 13.26
N VAL A 125 -11.71 -8.50 13.77
CA VAL A 125 -11.62 -8.15 15.20
C VAL A 125 -12.89 -7.44 15.66
#